data_AF-A0A5E5PVT3-F1
#
_entry.id   AF-A0A5E5PVT3-F1
#
_cell.length_a   1.000
_cell.length_b   1.000
_cell.length_c   1.000
_cell.angle_alpha   90.00
_cell.angle_beta   90.00
_cell.angle_gamma   90.00
#
_symmetry.space_group_name_H-M   'P 1'
#
loop_
_entity.id
_entity.type
_entity.pdbx_description
1 polymer ?
#
loop_
_entity_poly.entity_id
_entity_poly.type
_entity_poly.pdbx_seq_one_letter_code
_entity_poly.pdbx_strand_id
1 'polypeptide(L)'
;MTTTRTIALVPTMRITGSGGMGTGANKITFNFNKAIKDGSFTVDDIGIVNGTINLGSFTKVSATQYTIMVTPSLGGKHSNV
;
A
#
# COMPACT_ATOMS: atom_id res chain seq x y z
N MET A 1 20.38 -28.93 23.13
CA MET A 1 19.51 -28.45 22.04
C MET A 1 19.22 -26.99 22.32
N THR A 2 19.71 -26.09 21.48
CA THR A 2 19.52 -24.64 21.68
C THR A 2 18.21 -24.24 21.00
N THR A 3 17.20 -23.89 21.79
CA THR A 3 15.93 -23.37 21.25
C THR A 3 16.14 -21.93 20.80
N THR A 4 16.34 -21.73 19.50
CA THR A 4 16.29 -20.39 18.91
C THR A 4 14.86 -19.87 19.01
N ARG A 5 14.59 -18.94 19.93
CA ARG A 5 13.34 -18.19 19.97
C ARG A 5 13.40 -17.11 18.89
N THR A 6 12.75 -17.34 17.76
CA THR A 6 12.53 -16.29 16.75
C THR A 6 11.57 -15.26 17.34
N ILE A 7 12.06 -14.06 17.61
CA ILE A 7 11.19 -12.91 17.90
C ILE A 7 10.64 -12.44 16.55
N ALA A 8 9.37 -12.71 16.28
CA ALA A 8 8.69 -12.20 15.10
C ALA A 8 8.48 -10.69 15.27
N LEU A 9 9.32 -9.88 14.63
CA LEU A 9 9.07 -8.44 14.54
C LEU A 9 7.97 -8.21 13.51
N VAL A 10 6.83 -7.68 13.95
CA VAL A 10 5.74 -7.29 13.06
C VAL A 10 6.22 -6.13 12.18
N PRO A 11 6.20 -6.27 10.84
CA PRO A 11 6.56 -5.18 9.95
C PRO A 11 5.61 -4.00 10.14
N THR A 12 6.14 -2.79 10.13
CA THR A 12 5.33 -1.56 10.06
C THR A 12 5.34 -1.03 8.63
N MET A 13 4.24 -0.42 8.21
CA MET A 13 4.08 0.13 6.86
C MET A 13 3.79 1.62 6.91
N ARG A 14 4.43 2.39 6.02
CA ARG A 14 4.13 3.80 5.80
C ARG A 14 3.61 4.01 4.39
N ILE A 15 2.48 4.70 4.27
CA ILE A 15 1.90 5.08 2.99
C ILE A 15 2.47 6.43 2.57
N THR A 16 2.83 6.57 1.30
CA THR A 16 3.25 7.85 0.68
C THR A 16 2.52 8.07 -0.63
N GLY A 17 2.36 9.34 -1.03
CA GLY A 17 1.50 9.74 -2.12
C GLY A 17 0.15 10.23 -1.62
N SER A 18 -0.74 10.60 -2.54
CA SER A 18 -2.09 11.06 -2.23
C SER A 18 -3.02 10.69 -3.37
N GLY A 19 -4.31 10.50 -3.06
CA GLY A 19 -5.35 10.32 -4.09
C GLY A 19 -5.50 11.51 -5.03
N GLY A 20 -4.84 12.65 -4.73
CA GLY A 20 -4.81 13.84 -5.58
C GLY A 20 -6.09 14.67 -5.55
N MET A 21 -6.24 15.54 -6.54
CA MET A 21 -7.42 16.36 -6.81
C MET A 21 -7.74 16.23 -8.31
N GLY A 22 -9.03 16.27 -8.68
CA GLY A 22 -9.47 16.16 -10.08
C GLY A 22 -9.84 14.73 -10.47
N THR A 23 -9.53 14.33 -11.71
CA THR A 23 -9.90 13.01 -12.26
C THR A 23 -8.70 12.16 -12.69
N GLY A 24 -7.47 12.65 -12.48
CA GLY A 24 -6.25 11.94 -12.84
C GLY A 24 -5.93 10.80 -11.88
N ALA A 25 -5.39 9.70 -12.40
CA ALA A 25 -4.90 8.59 -11.58
C ALA A 25 -3.58 8.97 -10.89
N ASN A 26 -3.49 8.71 -9.58
CA ASN A 26 -2.36 9.05 -8.75
C ASN A 26 -1.71 7.80 -8.16
N LYS A 27 -0.38 7.82 -8.05
CA LYS A 27 0.39 6.72 -7.48
C LYS A 27 0.40 6.79 -5.96
N ILE A 28 -0.01 5.70 -5.33
CA ILE A 28 0.15 5.45 -3.90
C ILE A 28 1.23 4.40 -3.71
N THR A 29 2.11 4.61 -2.73
CA THR A 29 3.21 3.69 -2.41
C THR A 29 3.11 3.25 -0.95
N PHE A 30 3.16 1.94 -0.73
CA PHE A 30 3.22 1.30 0.58
C PHE A 30 4.66 0.88 0.84
N ASN A 31 5.28 1.42 1.90
CA ASN A 31 6.68 1.17 2.26
C ASN A 31 6.75 0.40 3.58
N PHE A 32 7.16 -0.86 3.52
CA PHE A 32 7.40 -1.68 4.70
C PHE A 32 8.82 -1.44 5.23
N ASN A 33 8.99 -1.40 6.56
CA ASN A 33 10.31 -1.26 7.18
C ASN A 33 11.16 -2.54 7.11
N LYS A 34 10.56 -3.68 6.75
CA LYS A 34 11.17 -5.00 6.58
C LYS A 34 10.49 -5.74 5.45
N ALA A 35 11.19 -6.73 4.87
CA ALA A 35 10.62 -7.59 3.85
C ALA A 35 9.42 -8.37 4.40
N ILE A 36 8.35 -8.44 3.62
CA ILE A 36 7.17 -9.24 3.96
C ILE A 36 7.10 -10.51 3.11
N LYS A 37 6.33 -11.50 3.57
CA LYS A 37 6.12 -12.73 2.82
C LYS A 37 5.30 -12.46 1.56
N ASP A 38 5.66 -13.09 0.46
CA ASP A 38 4.88 -13.02 -0.78
C ASP A 38 3.43 -13.48 -0.56
N GLY A 39 2.47 -12.71 -1.09
CA GLY A 39 1.04 -12.93 -0.91
C GLY A 39 0.47 -12.48 0.44
N SER A 40 1.27 -11.92 1.35
CA SER A 40 0.76 -11.40 2.65
C SER A 40 0.21 -9.96 2.58
N PHE A 41 0.38 -9.28 1.45
CA PHE A 41 -0.24 -7.98 1.18
C PHE A 41 -0.74 -7.99 -0.27
N THR A 42 -2.03 -7.73 -0.42
CA THR A 42 -2.81 -7.85 -1.65
C THR A 42 -3.71 -6.64 -1.83
N VAL A 43 -4.39 -6.56 -2.98
CA VAL A 43 -5.36 -5.48 -3.22
C VAL A 43 -6.55 -5.53 -2.26
N ASP A 44 -6.90 -6.73 -1.76
CA ASP A 44 -8.02 -6.93 -0.83
C ASP A 44 -7.75 -6.33 0.55
N ASP A 45 -6.48 -6.09 0.88
CA ASP A 45 -6.06 -5.42 2.12
C ASP A 45 -6.18 -3.89 2.04
N ILE A 46 -6.59 -3.33 0.89
CA ILE A 46 -6.62 -1.89 0.63
C ILE A 46 -8.07 -1.39 0.58
N GLY A 47 -8.47 -0.69 1.64
CA GLY A 47 -9.70 0.12 1.63
C GLY A 47 -9.47 1.49 0.98
N ILE A 48 -10.37 1.90 0.08
CA ILE A 48 -10.37 3.26 -0.47
C ILE A 48 -11.72 3.93 -0.19
N VAL A 49 -11.65 5.14 0.34
CA VAL A 49 -12.79 6.03 0.50
C VAL A 49 -12.69 7.16 -0.52
N ASN A 50 -13.82 7.54 -1.13
CA ASN A 50 -13.93 8.64 -2.09
C ASN A 50 -12.99 8.53 -3.32
N GLY A 51 -12.57 7.33 -3.69
CA GLY A 51 -11.77 7.06 -4.89
C GLY A 51 -11.91 5.61 -5.31
N THR A 52 -11.32 5.26 -6.44
CA THR A 52 -11.33 3.90 -6.99
C THR A 52 -9.91 3.45 -7.30
N ILE A 53 -9.67 2.14 -7.12
CA ILE A 53 -8.45 1.49 -7.58
C ILE A 53 -8.54 1.35 -9.10
N ASN A 54 -7.47 1.71 -9.81
CA ASN A 54 -7.33 1.30 -11.20
C ASN A 54 -6.98 -0.18 -11.25
N LEU A 55 -7.90 -1.01 -11.77
CA LEU A 55 -7.74 -2.45 -11.82
C LEU A 55 -6.45 -2.85 -12.54
N GLY A 56 -5.73 -3.82 -11.98
CA GLY A 56 -4.44 -4.29 -12.51
C GLY A 56 -3.24 -3.37 -12.23
N SER A 57 -3.42 -2.23 -11.57
CA SER A 57 -2.30 -1.31 -11.26
C SER A 57 -1.51 -1.65 -9.98
N PHE A 58 -1.99 -2.62 -9.19
CA PHE A 58 -1.30 -3.07 -7.99
C PHE A 58 -0.03 -3.86 -8.37
N THR A 59 1.11 -3.32 -7.98
CA THR A 59 2.43 -3.84 -8.36
C THR A 59 3.29 -4.00 -7.13
N LYS A 60 3.87 -5.19 -6.96
CA LYS A 60 4.99 -5.42 -6.05
C LYS A 60 6.28 -4.91 -6.70
N VAL A 61 6.86 -3.85 -6.16
CA VAL A 61 8.14 -3.28 -6.65
C VAL A 61 9.33 -4.05 -6.05
N SER A 62 9.24 -4.39 -4.77
CA SER A 62 10.25 -5.19 -4.05
C SER A 62 9.59 -5.94 -2.89
N ALA A 63 10.38 -6.70 -2.11
CA ALA A 63 9.88 -7.32 -0.88
C ALA A 63 9.45 -6.30 0.21
N THR A 64 9.80 -5.01 0.05
CA THR A 64 9.50 -3.93 1.00
C THR A 64 8.63 -2.82 0.42
N GLN A 65 8.27 -2.88 -0.86
CA GLN A 65 7.54 -1.78 -1.51
C GLN A 65 6.50 -2.27 -2.51
N TYR A 66 5.30 -1.71 -2.41
CA TYR A 66 4.17 -1.96 -3.28
C TYR A 66 3.59 -0.63 -3.76
N THR A 67 3.02 -0.62 -4.96
CA THR A 67 2.43 0.59 -5.55
C THR A 67 1.08 0.27 -6.16
N ILE A 68 0.18 1.26 -6.16
CA ILE A 68 -1.13 1.15 -6.81
C ILE A 68 -1.53 2.52 -7.39
N MET A 69 -2.31 2.51 -8.46
CA MET A 69 -2.87 3.74 -9.03
C MET A 69 -4.32 3.92 -8.56
N VAL A 70 -4.62 5.09 -8.02
CA VAL A 70 -5.94 5.44 -7.48
C VAL A 70 -6.49 6.65 -8.21
N THR A 71 -7.75 6.59 -8.62
CA THR A 71 -8.48 7.70 -9.22
C THR A 71 -9.44 8.29 -8.18
N PRO A 72 -9.33 9.56 -7.79
CA PRO A 72 -10.27 10.20 -6.87
C PRO A 72 -11.66 10.33 -7.53
N SER A 73 -12.72 10.15 -6.73
CA SER A 73 -14.12 10.17 -7.22
C SER A 73 -14.81 11.53 -7.07
N LEU A 74 -14.33 12.40 -6.19
CA LEU A 74 -14.82 13.77 -5.99
C LEU A 74 -13.64 14.69 -5.63
N GLY A 75 -13.70 15.96 -6.06
CA GLY A 75 -12.57 16.91 -6.10
C GLY A 75 -11.95 17.37 -4.77
N GLY A 76 -12.10 16.61 -3.68
CA GLY A 76 -11.43 16.86 -2.41
C GLY A 76 -10.04 16.20 -2.33
N LYS A 77 -9.10 16.85 -1.65
CA LYS A 77 -7.75 16.30 -1.40
C LYS A 77 -7.82 15.16 -0.39
N HIS A 78 -7.30 13.99 -0.74
CA HIS A 78 -7.15 12.89 0.21
C HIS A 78 -5.72 12.85 0.75
N SER A 79 -5.58 13.00 2.06
CA SER A 79 -4.36 12.62 2.77
C SER A 79 -4.44 11.16 3.16
N ASN A 80 -3.34 10.42 3.03
CA ASN A 80 -3.24 9.09 3.62
C ASN A 80 -3.02 9.28 5.14
N VAL A 81 -3.88 8.69 5.97
CA VAL A 81 -3.74 8.66 7.44
C VAL A 81 -2.84 7.51 7.83
#